data_AF-A0A1H5LZ00-F1
#
_entry.id   AF-A0A1H5LZ00-F1
#
_cell.length_a   1.000
_cell.length_b   1.000
_cell.length_c   1.000
_cell.angle_alpha   90.00
_cell.angle_beta   90.00
_cell.angle_gamma   90.00
#
_symmetry.space_group_name_H-M   'P 1'
#
loop_
_entity.id
_entity.type
_entity.pdbx_description
1 polymer ?
#
loop_
_entity_poly.entity_id
_entity_poly.type
_entity_poly.pdbx_seq_one_letter_code
_entity_poly.pdbx_strand_id
1 'polypeptide(L)'
;MNATTNGPGGGTVVGRPGWEAVLVWVGFPVLGALAGLGVGPLADWAVDTSWIPDFGPIRFIAELPQPGGTIATIAAGAVLGVVLALTAEGEVLRVGVGPSAVTLTRDGKTRTIARGDVSAVFTDRKELVLVSRSGLELAREKSDLAADRLAAAFTGQGYPWRPEGDPHRDQYRRWVPDEPELPAGANAVLRARATALEKGEHGDLVELRDELGKLGIVVRDQDKRQYWRRARIGG
;
A
#
# COMPACT_ATOMS: atom_id res chain seq x y z
N MET A 1 14.10 -11.96 14.24
CA MET A 1 13.80 -13.28 13.65
C MET A 1 13.17 -13.06 12.27
N ASN A 2 13.87 -13.50 11.22
CA ASN A 2 13.54 -13.21 9.82
C ASN A 2 12.51 -14.22 9.32
N ALA A 3 11.28 -13.78 9.01
CA ALA A 3 10.24 -14.65 8.49
C ALA A 3 10.35 -14.76 6.96
N THR A 4 11.35 -15.50 6.48
CA THR A 4 11.32 -16.10 5.15
C THR A 4 10.86 -17.52 5.37
N THR A 5 9.58 -17.80 5.16
CA THR A 5 9.06 -19.17 5.30
C THR A 5 9.03 -19.83 3.92
N ASN A 6 9.58 -21.03 3.84
CA ASN A 6 9.41 -21.88 2.66
C ASN A 6 7.93 -22.28 2.61
N GLY A 7 7.23 -21.82 1.59
CA GLY A 7 5.84 -22.22 1.35
C GLY A 7 5.76 -23.69 0.90
N PRO A 8 4.61 -24.36 1.09
CA PRO A 8 4.40 -25.69 0.53
C PRO A 8 4.57 -25.62 -0.99
N GLY A 9 5.53 -26.38 -1.55
CA GLY A 9 5.84 -26.36 -2.98
C GLY A 9 7.15 -25.64 -3.38
N GLY A 10 8.01 -25.28 -2.42
CA GLY A 10 9.35 -24.73 -2.69
C GLY A 10 9.40 -23.25 -3.04
N GLY A 11 8.30 -22.52 -2.81
CA GLY A 11 8.25 -21.07 -2.99
C GLY A 11 8.75 -20.29 -1.77
N THR A 12 9.25 -19.08 -2.02
CA THR A 12 9.72 -18.14 -1.00
C THR A 12 8.64 -17.12 -0.71
N VAL A 13 8.12 -17.06 0.52
CA VAL A 13 7.15 -16.02 0.91
C VAL A 13 7.89 -14.85 1.56
N VAL A 14 7.72 -13.66 0.99
CA VAL A 14 8.20 -12.39 1.55
C VAL A 14 7.00 -11.63 2.09
N GLY A 15 6.96 -11.44 3.40
CA GLY A 15 5.97 -10.62 4.08
C GLY A 15 6.64 -9.75 5.14
N ARG A 16 5.84 -8.92 5.83
CA ARG A 16 6.35 -8.24 7.03
C ARG A 16 6.80 -9.27 8.06
N PRO A 17 7.94 -9.03 8.72
CA PRO A 17 8.43 -9.94 9.75
C PRO A 17 7.47 -9.95 10.95
N GLY A 18 7.28 -11.13 11.57
CA GLY A 18 6.25 -11.30 12.60
C GLY A 18 6.41 -10.40 13.84
N TRP A 19 7.61 -9.88 14.12
CA TRP A 19 7.83 -8.92 15.22
C TRP A 19 7.23 -7.54 14.93
N GLU A 20 7.10 -7.14 13.67
CA GLU A 20 6.38 -5.92 13.29
C GLU A 20 4.88 -6.08 13.55
N ALA A 21 4.32 -7.26 13.24
CA ALA A 21 2.94 -7.57 13.59
C ALA A 21 2.73 -7.54 15.12
N VAL A 22 3.67 -8.10 15.90
CA VAL A 22 3.64 -8.01 17.37
C VAL A 22 3.73 -6.56 17.85
N LEU A 23 4.61 -5.73 17.28
CA LEU A 23 4.70 -4.31 17.62
C LEU A 23 3.43 -3.54 17.28
N VAL A 24 2.77 -3.84 16.16
CA VAL A 24 1.50 -3.21 15.79
C VAL A 24 0.41 -3.66 16.78
N TRP A 25 0.29 -4.97 17.01
CA TRP A 25 -0.74 -5.54 17.89
C TRP A 25 -0.56 -5.24 19.37
N VAL A 26 0.67 -5.04 19.84
CA VAL A 26 0.94 -4.70 21.26
C VAL A 26 1.14 -3.21 21.41
N GLY A 27 1.89 -2.58 20.51
CA GLY A 27 2.26 -1.18 20.58
C GLY A 27 1.08 -0.23 20.42
N PHE A 28 0.19 -0.43 19.43
CA PHE A 28 -0.97 0.45 19.27
C PHE A 28 -1.95 0.37 20.45
N PRO A 29 -2.34 -0.81 20.97
CA PRO A 29 -3.18 -0.88 22.17
C PRO A 29 -2.52 -0.31 23.42
N VAL A 30 -1.21 -0.53 23.62
CA VAL A 30 -0.48 0.05 24.75
C VAL A 30 -0.39 1.57 24.64
N LEU A 31 -0.05 2.11 23.47
CA LEU A 31 -0.03 3.55 23.23
C LEU A 31 -1.44 4.16 23.38
N GLY A 32 -2.46 3.48 22.87
CA GLY A 32 -3.86 3.88 23.05
C GLY A 32 -4.27 3.90 24.53
N ALA A 33 -3.89 2.89 25.30
CA ALA A 33 -4.12 2.83 26.74
C ALA A 33 -3.38 3.96 27.50
N LEU A 34 -2.13 4.23 27.15
CA LEU A 34 -1.34 5.33 27.72
C LEU A 34 -1.93 6.71 27.36
N ALA A 35 -2.41 6.88 26.12
CA ALA A 35 -3.13 8.08 25.72
C ALA A 35 -4.44 8.23 26.53
N GLY A 36 -5.17 7.13 26.76
CA GLY A 36 -6.36 7.07 27.62
C GLY A 36 -6.08 7.45 29.08
N LEU A 37 -4.89 7.13 29.61
CA LEU A 37 -4.41 7.60 30.91
C LEU A 37 -4.11 9.11 30.93
N GLY A 38 -3.56 9.64 29.82
CA GLY A 38 -3.22 11.05 29.68
C GLY A 38 -4.42 12.00 29.56
N VAL A 39 -5.64 11.47 29.39
CA VAL A 39 -6.86 12.29 29.28
C VAL A 39 -7.14 13.08 30.55
N GLY A 40 -6.85 12.54 31.75
CA GLY A 40 -7.06 13.25 33.03
C GLY A 40 -6.23 14.53 33.15
N PRO A 41 -4.88 14.45 33.06
CA PRO A 41 -4.01 15.63 33.11
C PRO A 41 -4.26 16.63 31.98
N LEU A 42 -4.63 16.15 30.78
CA LEU A 42 -5.00 17.02 29.66
C LEU A 42 -6.38 17.66 29.87
N ALA A 43 -7.32 16.99 30.53
CA ALA A 43 -8.63 17.54 30.87
C ALA A 43 -8.51 18.67 31.89
N ASP A 44 -7.65 18.53 32.91
CA ASP A 44 -7.41 19.60 33.90
C ASP A 44 -6.77 20.85 33.24
N TRP A 45 -5.85 20.65 32.29
CA TRP A 45 -5.28 21.75 31.49
C TRP A 45 -6.30 22.36 30.51
N ALA A 46 -7.19 21.54 29.97
CA ALA A 46 -8.21 21.92 29.00
C ALA A 46 -9.40 22.67 29.64
N VAL A 47 -9.78 22.34 30.87
CA VAL A 47 -10.80 23.06 31.65
C VAL A 47 -10.36 24.50 31.98
N ASP A 48 -9.05 24.73 32.09
CA ASP A 48 -8.48 26.07 32.23
C ASP A 48 -8.52 26.91 30.92
N THR A 49 -8.92 26.31 29.79
CA THR A 49 -9.01 26.95 28.49
C THR A 49 -10.46 27.05 28.01
N SER A 50 -11.02 28.26 27.98
CA SER A 50 -12.43 28.58 27.68
C SER A 50 -12.91 28.29 26.23
N TRP A 51 -12.21 27.45 25.46
CA TRP A 51 -12.43 27.27 24.02
C TRP A 51 -13.08 25.92 23.64
N ILE A 52 -13.25 24.97 24.57
CA ILE A 52 -13.76 23.63 24.23
C ILE A 52 -15.31 23.64 24.20
N PRO A 53 -15.93 23.22 23.07
CA PRO A 53 -17.38 23.06 22.99
C PRO A 53 -17.89 21.98 23.95
N ASP A 54 -19.12 22.15 24.46
CA ASP A 54 -19.80 21.19 25.34
C ASP A 54 -20.06 19.84 24.61
N PHE A 55 -19.06 18.96 24.59
CA PHE A 55 -19.16 17.63 24.01
C PHE A 55 -19.71 16.64 25.06
N GLY A 56 -20.98 16.24 24.90
CA GLY A 56 -21.70 15.32 25.80
C GLY A 56 -21.00 14.00 26.21
N PRO A 57 -20.16 13.36 25.37
CA PRO A 57 -19.47 12.12 25.76
C PRO A 57 -18.43 12.31 26.89
N ILE A 58 -17.79 13.49 26.96
CA ILE A 58 -16.73 13.77 27.95
C ILE A 58 -17.33 13.87 29.36
N ARG A 59 -18.51 14.50 29.47
CA ARG A 59 -19.22 14.68 30.74
C ARG A 59 -19.70 13.35 31.34
N PHE A 60 -20.18 12.44 30.50
CA PHE A 60 -20.61 11.10 30.95
C PHE A 60 -19.44 10.30 31.55
N ILE A 61 -18.24 10.43 31.00
CA ILE A 61 -17.02 9.78 31.52
C ILE A 61 -16.57 10.45 32.84
N ALA A 62 -16.73 11.78 32.96
CA ALA A 62 -16.36 12.53 34.16
C ALA A 62 -17.30 12.28 35.36
N GLU A 63 -18.56 11.92 35.11
CA GLU A 63 -19.56 11.60 36.14
C GLU A 63 -19.42 10.17 36.70
N LEU A 64 -18.56 9.32 36.14
CA LEU A 64 -18.32 7.97 36.68
C LEU A 64 -17.53 8.04 38.01
N PRO A 65 -17.96 7.31 39.07
CA PRO A 65 -17.21 7.20 40.31
C PRO A 65 -15.81 6.66 40.05
N GLN A 66 -14.77 7.30 40.60
CA GLN A 66 -13.43 6.72 40.57
C GLN A 66 -13.42 5.41 41.39
N PRO A 67 -12.79 4.33 40.88
CA PRO A 67 -11.84 4.28 39.75
C PRO A 67 -12.47 4.00 38.36
N GLY A 68 -13.79 3.91 38.24
CA GLY A 68 -14.49 3.49 37.02
C GLY A 68 -14.24 4.38 35.79
N GLY A 69 -14.21 5.71 35.96
CA GLY A 69 -13.96 6.65 34.86
C GLY A 69 -12.58 6.47 34.22
N THR A 70 -11.54 6.28 35.03
CA THR A 70 -10.17 6.01 34.57
C THR A 70 -10.07 4.67 33.85
N ILE A 71 -10.73 3.63 34.36
CA ILE A 71 -10.76 2.31 33.69
C ILE A 71 -11.45 2.43 32.32
N ALA A 72 -12.52 3.22 32.23
CA ALA A 72 -13.26 3.42 30.98
C ALA A 72 -12.44 4.14 29.90
N THR A 73 -11.66 5.18 30.24
CA THR A 73 -10.81 5.89 29.26
C THR A 73 -9.66 5.04 28.77
N ILE A 74 -9.02 4.27 29.66
CA ILE A 74 -7.98 3.31 29.30
C ILE A 74 -8.53 2.26 28.35
N ALA A 75 -9.68 1.67 28.68
CA ALA A 75 -10.33 0.66 27.85
C ALA A 75 -10.70 1.23 26.47
N ALA A 76 -11.26 2.44 26.41
CA ALA A 76 -11.59 3.10 25.15
C ALA A 76 -10.34 3.36 24.30
N GLY A 77 -9.26 3.85 24.90
CA GLY A 77 -7.97 4.06 24.22
C GLY A 77 -7.36 2.76 23.70
N ALA A 78 -7.39 1.70 24.50
CA ALA A 78 -6.93 0.38 24.09
C ALA A 78 -7.75 -0.18 22.92
N VAL A 79 -9.09 -0.08 22.97
CA VAL A 79 -9.98 -0.50 21.88
C VAL A 79 -9.69 0.28 20.59
N LEU A 80 -9.50 1.60 20.69
CA LEU A 80 -9.12 2.41 19.55
C LEU A 80 -7.76 1.97 18.97
N GLY A 81 -6.78 1.68 19.84
CA GLY A 81 -5.49 1.11 19.44
C GLY A 81 -5.63 -0.23 18.73
N VAL A 82 -6.52 -1.12 19.19
CA VAL A 82 -6.81 -2.40 18.52
C VAL A 82 -7.45 -2.19 17.15
N VAL A 83 -8.41 -1.26 17.02
CA VAL A 83 -9.03 -0.94 15.73
C VAL A 83 -7.99 -0.44 14.74
N LEU A 84 -7.09 0.45 15.17
CA LEU A 84 -5.98 0.94 14.34
C LEU A 84 -5.02 -0.19 13.95
N ALA A 85 -4.68 -1.09 14.86
CA ALA A 85 -3.86 -2.26 14.57
C ALA A 85 -4.51 -3.18 13.51
N LEU A 86 -5.82 -3.42 13.63
CA LEU A 86 -6.58 -4.21 12.65
C LEU A 86 -6.54 -3.57 11.25
N THR A 87 -6.69 -2.25 11.14
CA THR A 87 -6.59 -1.55 9.84
C THR A 87 -5.19 -1.61 9.25
N ALA A 88 -4.15 -1.59 10.08
CA ALA A 88 -2.76 -1.64 9.63
C ALA A 88 -2.33 -3.02 9.09
N GLU A 89 -2.99 -4.10 9.52
CA GLU A 89 -2.65 -5.48 9.15
C GLU A 89 -3.23 -5.87 7.76
N GLY A 90 -4.38 -5.32 7.37
CA GLY A 90 -5.03 -5.59 6.07
C GLY A 90 -4.21 -5.08 4.88
N GLU A 91 -3.61 -3.90 5.04
CA GLU A 91 -2.86 -3.19 3.98
C GLU A 91 -1.49 -3.80 3.68
N VAL A 92 -1.11 -4.91 4.32
CA VAL A 92 0.24 -5.47 4.17
C VAL A 92 0.31 -6.40 2.96
N LEU A 93 1.10 -6.00 1.96
CA LEU A 93 1.41 -6.85 0.82
C LEU A 93 2.21 -8.07 1.29
N ARG A 94 1.73 -9.27 0.90
CA ARG A 94 2.48 -10.52 0.96
C ARG A 94 2.83 -10.96 -0.46
N VAL A 95 4.09 -11.33 -0.68
CA VAL A 95 4.61 -11.75 -1.97
C VAL A 95 5.09 -13.18 -1.86
N GLY A 96 4.33 -14.13 -2.41
CA GLY A 96 4.76 -15.50 -2.61
C GLY A 96 5.49 -15.65 -3.94
N VAL A 97 6.77 -15.98 -3.92
CA VAL A 97 7.56 -16.23 -5.13
C VAL A 97 7.75 -17.75 -5.27
N GLY A 98 6.94 -18.39 -6.11
CA GLY A 98 7.06 -19.81 -6.43
C GLY A 98 7.90 -20.05 -7.69
N PRO A 99 8.27 -21.31 -7.98
CA PRO A 99 9.07 -21.65 -9.16
C PRO A 99 8.32 -21.46 -10.50
N SER A 100 6.99 -21.44 -10.47
CA SER A 100 6.12 -21.34 -11.64
C SER A 100 5.23 -20.10 -11.67
N ALA A 101 5.03 -19.42 -10.53
CA ALA A 101 4.15 -18.26 -10.42
C ALA A 101 4.52 -17.38 -9.22
N VAL A 102 4.18 -16.09 -9.34
CA VAL A 102 4.22 -15.10 -8.26
C VAL A 102 2.81 -14.87 -7.77
N THR A 103 2.61 -14.88 -6.45
CA THR A 103 1.34 -14.61 -5.80
C THR A 103 1.47 -13.33 -4.99
N LEU A 104 0.62 -12.35 -5.29
CA LEU A 104 0.53 -11.07 -4.58
C LEU A 104 -0.77 -11.07 -3.81
N THR A 105 -0.70 -10.96 -2.48
CA THR A 105 -1.87 -10.93 -1.60
C THR A 105 -1.91 -9.64 -0.81
N ARG A 106 -3.03 -8.93 -0.88
CA ARG A 106 -3.31 -7.67 -0.18
C ARG A 106 -4.81 -7.59 0.12
N ASP A 107 -5.20 -7.22 1.34
CA ASP A 107 -6.62 -7.11 1.73
C ASP A 107 -7.47 -8.36 1.39
N GLY A 108 -6.89 -9.56 1.53
CA GLY A 108 -7.52 -10.83 1.16
C GLY A 108 -7.67 -11.09 -0.35
N LYS A 109 -7.42 -10.10 -1.20
CA LYS A 109 -7.36 -10.26 -2.65
C LYS A 109 -6.03 -10.88 -3.04
N THR A 110 -6.07 -11.93 -3.84
CA THR A 110 -4.87 -12.64 -4.30
C THR A 110 -4.81 -12.60 -5.82
N ARG A 111 -3.68 -12.10 -6.35
CA ARG A 111 -3.36 -12.07 -7.77
C ARG A 111 -2.20 -13.02 -8.04
N THR A 112 -2.39 -13.93 -8.99
CA THR A 112 -1.35 -14.89 -9.40
C THR A 112 -0.86 -14.54 -10.80
N ILE A 113 0.47 -14.47 -10.97
CA ILE A 113 1.14 -14.11 -12.22
C ILE A 113 2.05 -15.26 -12.60
N ALA A 114 1.86 -15.85 -13.78
CA ALA A 114 2.69 -16.95 -14.25
C ALA A 114 4.13 -16.47 -14.46
N ARG A 115 5.12 -17.26 -14.04
CA ARG A 115 6.55 -16.97 -14.28
C ARG A 115 6.82 -16.72 -15.75
N GLY A 116 6.17 -17.49 -16.62
CA GLY A 116 6.28 -17.38 -18.06
C GLY A 116 5.89 -16.02 -18.61
N ASP A 117 5.13 -15.19 -17.90
CA ASP A 117 4.73 -13.86 -18.39
C ASP A 117 5.72 -12.77 -17.98
N VAL A 118 6.46 -12.99 -16.89
CA VAL A 118 7.35 -12.00 -16.28
C VAL A 118 8.66 -11.87 -17.04
N SER A 119 8.97 -10.66 -17.51
CA SER A 119 10.22 -10.32 -18.21
C SER A 119 11.18 -9.47 -17.39
N ALA A 120 10.64 -8.72 -16.41
CA ALA A 120 11.41 -7.92 -15.47
C ALA A 120 10.63 -7.77 -14.15
N VAL A 121 11.36 -7.76 -13.05
CA VAL A 121 10.86 -7.46 -11.70
C VAL A 121 11.77 -6.42 -11.07
N PHE A 122 11.21 -5.36 -10.51
CA PHE A 122 12.00 -4.31 -9.83
C PHE A 122 11.16 -3.57 -8.80
N THR A 123 11.86 -2.82 -7.96
CA THR A 123 11.23 -1.82 -7.09
C THR A 123 11.30 -0.45 -7.74
N ASP A 124 10.18 0.27 -7.77
CA ASP A 124 10.08 1.68 -8.13
C ASP A 124 9.57 2.45 -6.91
N ARG A 125 10.46 3.20 -6.25
CA ARG A 125 10.18 3.83 -4.94
C ARG A 125 9.70 2.79 -3.90
N LYS A 126 8.45 2.89 -3.45
CA LYS A 126 7.80 1.96 -2.50
C LYS A 126 6.81 1.05 -3.21
N GLU A 127 7.06 0.70 -4.48
CA GLU A 127 6.20 -0.18 -5.25
C GLU A 127 7.02 -1.34 -5.82
N LEU A 128 6.47 -2.55 -5.74
CA LEU A 128 6.96 -3.72 -6.46
C LEU A 128 6.28 -3.74 -7.83
N VAL A 129 7.07 -3.81 -8.90
CA VAL A 129 6.59 -3.81 -10.28
C VAL A 129 7.02 -5.08 -10.99
N LEU A 130 6.06 -5.77 -11.61
CA LEU A 130 6.29 -6.91 -12.48
C LEU A 130 5.88 -6.51 -13.89
N VAL A 131 6.77 -6.70 -14.86
CA VAL A 131 6.55 -6.31 -16.25
C VAL A 131 6.52 -7.55 -17.15
N SER A 132 5.65 -7.53 -18.15
CA SER A 132 5.49 -8.60 -19.13
C SER A 132 6.55 -8.53 -20.22
N ARG A 133 6.70 -9.59 -21.03
CA ARG A 133 7.53 -9.52 -22.25
C ARG A 133 7.12 -8.43 -23.24
N SER A 134 5.84 -8.03 -23.23
CA SER A 134 5.32 -7.00 -24.11
C SER A 134 5.57 -5.58 -23.56
N GLY A 135 6.15 -5.48 -22.37
CA GLY A 135 6.40 -4.23 -21.66
C GLY A 135 5.20 -3.73 -20.87
N LEU A 136 4.10 -4.49 -20.77
CA LEU A 136 2.95 -4.13 -19.92
C LEU A 136 3.26 -4.37 -18.45
N GLU A 137 2.73 -3.55 -17.55
CA GLU A 137 2.77 -3.84 -16.11
C GLU A 137 1.78 -4.97 -15.80
N LEU A 138 2.30 -6.12 -15.37
CA LEU A 138 1.50 -7.25 -14.89
C LEU A 138 0.98 -6.99 -13.47
N ALA A 139 1.75 -6.25 -12.68
CA ALA A 139 1.34 -5.72 -11.39
C ALA A 139 2.24 -4.54 -10.99
N ARG A 140 1.65 -3.58 -10.28
CA ARG A 140 2.32 -2.51 -9.54
C ARG A 140 1.65 -2.39 -8.19
N GLU A 141 2.32 -2.89 -7.16
CA GLU A 141 1.78 -2.96 -5.80
C GLU A 141 2.63 -2.13 -4.86
N LYS A 142 1.99 -1.28 -4.05
CA LYS A 142 2.67 -0.62 -2.95
C LYS A 142 3.29 -1.68 -2.05
N SER A 143 4.54 -1.50 -1.65
CA SER A 143 5.30 -2.46 -0.87
C SER A 143 6.20 -1.73 0.10
N ASP A 144 6.04 -2.03 1.38
CA ASP A 144 6.97 -1.63 2.43
C ASP A 144 8.03 -2.71 2.70
N LEU A 145 8.07 -3.76 1.86
CA LEU A 145 9.03 -4.86 2.00
C LEU A 145 10.43 -4.39 1.56
N ALA A 146 11.45 -4.83 2.28
CA ALA A 146 12.84 -4.51 1.94
C ALA A 146 13.20 -5.01 0.54
N ALA A 147 13.74 -4.12 -0.30
CA ALA A 147 14.11 -4.41 -1.69
C ALA A 147 15.07 -5.60 -1.79
N ASP A 148 16.04 -5.71 -0.89
CA ASP A 148 17.01 -6.82 -0.88
C ASP A 148 16.34 -8.18 -0.60
N ARG A 149 15.28 -8.22 0.22
CA ARG A 149 14.53 -9.45 0.50
C ARG A 149 13.70 -9.87 -0.71
N LEU A 150 13.09 -8.91 -1.41
CA LEU A 150 12.41 -9.16 -2.66
C LEU A 150 13.41 -9.65 -3.70
N ALA A 151 14.55 -8.97 -3.86
CA ALA A 151 15.62 -9.35 -4.78
C ALA A 151 16.07 -10.79 -4.54
N ALA A 152 16.38 -11.15 -3.29
CA ALA A 152 16.81 -12.49 -2.93
C ALA A 152 15.72 -13.56 -3.24
N ALA A 153 14.45 -13.26 -2.95
CA ALA A 153 13.35 -14.17 -3.23
C ALA A 153 13.13 -14.39 -4.74
N PHE A 154 13.11 -13.31 -5.52
CA PHE A 154 12.94 -13.38 -6.98
C PHE A 154 14.14 -14.05 -7.67
N THR A 155 15.36 -13.64 -7.34
CA THR A 155 16.58 -14.22 -7.93
C THR A 155 16.77 -15.69 -7.54
N GLY A 156 16.47 -16.06 -6.28
CA GLY A 156 16.52 -17.44 -5.80
C GLY A 156 15.56 -18.39 -6.53
N GLN A 157 14.48 -17.85 -7.09
CA GLN A 157 13.49 -18.59 -7.89
C GLN A 157 13.70 -18.42 -9.41
N GLY A 158 14.80 -17.76 -9.81
CA GLY A 158 15.18 -17.57 -11.21
C GLY A 158 14.30 -16.58 -11.98
N TYR A 159 13.75 -15.56 -11.30
CA TYR A 159 13.07 -14.43 -11.93
C TYR A 159 14.08 -13.33 -12.35
N PRO A 160 13.77 -12.57 -13.41
CA PRO A 160 14.62 -11.50 -13.92
C PRO A 160 14.51 -10.22 -13.06
N TRP A 161 15.14 -10.24 -11.88
CA TRP A 161 15.26 -9.06 -11.02
C TRP A 161 16.14 -7.98 -11.67
N ARG A 162 15.72 -6.72 -11.62
CA ARG A 162 16.44 -5.56 -12.16
C ARG A 162 16.76 -4.56 -11.04
N PRO A 163 18.00 -4.52 -10.53
CA PRO A 163 18.38 -3.58 -9.48
C PRO A 163 18.38 -2.13 -9.97
N GLU A 164 18.58 -1.88 -11.26
CA GLU A 164 18.58 -0.54 -11.85
C GLU A 164 17.16 0.03 -12.06
N GLY A 165 16.11 -0.71 -11.69
CA GLY A 165 14.72 -0.29 -11.81
C GLY A 165 14.10 -0.61 -13.17
N ASP A 166 13.22 0.28 -13.63
CA ASP A 166 12.44 0.07 -14.84
C ASP A 166 13.32 0.05 -16.10
N PRO A 167 13.38 -1.07 -16.86
CA PRO A 167 14.15 -1.15 -18.10
C PRO A 167 13.61 -0.22 -19.21
N HIS A 168 12.37 0.26 -19.08
CA HIS A 168 11.71 1.16 -20.02
C HIS A 168 11.69 2.62 -19.55
N ARG A 169 12.40 2.97 -18.47
CA ARG A 169 12.37 4.33 -17.87
C ARG A 169 12.61 5.45 -18.89
N ASP A 170 13.49 5.22 -19.87
CA ASP A 170 13.91 6.24 -20.85
C ASP A 170 12.88 6.41 -21.98
N GLN A 171 11.84 5.58 -22.02
CA GLN A 171 10.75 5.64 -23.00
C GLN A 171 9.57 6.49 -22.53
N TYR A 172 9.52 6.82 -21.23
CA TYR A 172 8.44 7.62 -20.67
C TYR A 172 8.53 9.05 -21.15
N ARG A 173 7.39 9.57 -21.60
CA ARG A 173 7.22 10.96 -21.99
C ARG A 173 6.11 11.58 -21.16
N ARG A 174 6.24 12.87 -20.87
CA ARG A 174 5.20 13.60 -20.15
C ARG A 174 3.94 13.62 -21.01
N TRP A 175 2.79 13.29 -20.42
CA TRP A 175 1.52 13.44 -21.13
C TRP A 175 1.15 14.93 -21.22
N VAL A 176 0.65 15.31 -22.39
CA VAL A 176 -0.02 16.58 -22.64
C VAL A 176 -1.41 16.30 -23.22
N PRO A 177 -2.40 17.17 -22.96
CA PRO A 177 -3.73 17.01 -23.53
C PRO A 177 -3.69 16.88 -25.05
N ASP A 178 -4.53 15.98 -25.58
CA ASP A 178 -4.74 15.77 -27.01
C ASP A 178 -3.48 15.29 -27.76
N GLU A 179 -2.63 14.53 -27.06
CA GLU A 179 -1.42 13.90 -27.60
C GLU A 179 -1.76 12.99 -28.80
N PRO A 180 -1.32 13.33 -30.03
CA PRO A 180 -1.69 12.61 -31.24
C PRO A 180 -1.06 11.22 -31.33
N GLU A 181 0.02 10.97 -30.59
CA GLU A 181 0.67 9.65 -30.54
C GLU A 181 -0.09 8.66 -29.63
N LEU A 182 -1.23 9.00 -29.05
CA LEU A 182 -2.00 8.07 -28.23
C LEU A 182 -3.05 7.29 -29.03
N PRO A 183 -3.28 6.01 -28.71
CA PRO A 183 -4.41 5.25 -29.25
C PRO A 183 -5.75 5.93 -28.95
N ALA A 184 -6.75 5.62 -29.79
CA ALA A 184 -8.12 6.09 -29.56
C ALA A 184 -8.60 5.73 -28.16
N GLY A 185 -9.23 6.68 -27.48
CA GLY A 185 -9.71 6.53 -26.10
C GLY A 185 -8.66 6.79 -25.01
N ALA A 186 -7.36 6.60 -25.26
CA ALA A 186 -6.34 6.75 -24.23
C ALA A 186 -6.23 8.19 -23.69
N ASN A 187 -6.39 9.20 -24.56
CA ASN A 187 -6.43 10.60 -24.14
C ASN A 187 -7.59 10.90 -23.16
N ALA A 188 -8.76 10.29 -23.36
CA ALA A 188 -9.90 10.50 -22.48
C ALA A 188 -9.65 9.89 -21.09
N VAL A 189 -9.09 8.68 -21.05
CA VAL A 189 -8.74 8.00 -19.79
C VAL A 189 -7.63 8.77 -19.05
N LEU A 190 -6.59 9.25 -19.74
CA LEU A 190 -5.54 10.08 -19.13
C LEU A 190 -6.08 11.41 -18.59
N ARG A 191 -7.07 12.01 -19.24
CA ARG A 191 -7.71 13.24 -18.75
C ARG A 191 -8.50 12.99 -17.47
N ALA A 192 -9.29 11.91 -17.42
CA ALA A 192 -9.97 11.50 -16.18
C ALA A 192 -8.95 11.22 -15.06
N ARG A 193 -7.84 10.57 -15.41
CA ARG A 193 -6.75 10.26 -14.48
C ARG A 193 -6.02 11.50 -13.96
N ALA A 194 -5.85 12.53 -14.78
CA ALA A 194 -5.30 13.81 -14.34
C ALA A 194 -6.16 14.43 -13.24
N THR A 195 -7.49 14.42 -13.41
CA THR A 195 -8.44 14.89 -12.40
C THR A 195 -8.36 14.07 -11.10
N ALA A 196 -8.30 12.74 -11.20
CA ALA A 196 -8.15 11.85 -10.05
C ALA A 196 -6.82 12.08 -9.31
N LEU A 197 -5.72 12.36 -10.04
CA LEU A 197 -4.42 12.71 -9.45
C LEU A 197 -4.48 14.03 -8.66
N GLU A 198 -5.21 15.03 -9.16
CA GLU A 198 -5.39 16.31 -8.48
C GLU A 198 -6.21 16.17 -7.19
N LYS A 199 -7.25 15.34 -7.22
CA LYS A 199 -8.14 15.07 -6.08
C LYS A 199 -7.59 14.06 -5.07
N GLY A 200 -6.57 13.28 -5.45
CA GLY A 200 -6.01 12.22 -4.60
C GLY A 200 -6.88 10.96 -4.54
N GLU A 201 -7.68 10.68 -5.57
CA GLU A 201 -8.61 9.55 -5.64
C GLU A 201 -7.86 8.25 -6.01
N HIS A 202 -7.15 7.65 -5.04
CA HIS A 202 -6.27 6.50 -5.30
C HIS A 202 -6.94 5.25 -5.90
N GLY A 203 -8.21 5.00 -5.57
CA GLY A 203 -8.97 3.87 -6.15
C GLY A 203 -9.12 4.02 -7.67
N ASP A 204 -9.62 5.18 -8.09
CA ASP A 204 -9.80 5.55 -9.50
C ASP A 204 -8.47 5.49 -10.27
N LEU A 205 -7.35 5.88 -9.64
CA LEU A 205 -6.04 5.82 -10.29
C LEU A 205 -5.60 4.39 -10.65
N VAL A 206 -6.01 3.39 -9.86
CA VAL A 206 -5.72 1.97 -10.14
C VAL A 206 -6.58 1.49 -11.31
N GLU A 207 -7.89 1.74 -11.26
CA GLU A 207 -8.82 1.34 -12.31
C GLU A 207 -8.47 1.97 -13.67
N LEU A 208 -8.21 3.28 -13.69
CA LEU A 208 -7.81 4.01 -14.90
C LEU A 208 -6.44 3.54 -15.44
N ARG A 209 -5.53 3.09 -14.58
CA ARG A 209 -4.26 2.48 -15.00
C ARG A 209 -4.49 1.15 -15.70
N ASP A 210 -5.38 0.31 -15.17
CA ASP A 210 -5.74 -0.97 -15.78
C ASP A 210 -6.41 -0.77 -17.15
N GLU A 211 -7.32 0.21 -17.28
CA GLU A 211 -7.91 0.58 -18.58
C GLU A 211 -6.85 1.05 -19.59
N LEU A 212 -5.87 1.86 -19.17
CA LEU A 212 -4.76 2.26 -20.03
C LEU A 212 -3.89 1.06 -20.44
N GLY A 213 -3.69 0.10 -19.54
CA GLY A 213 -3.00 -1.15 -19.84
C GLY A 213 -3.66 -1.94 -20.97
N LYS A 214 -5.00 -1.99 -21.01
CA LYS A 214 -5.78 -2.61 -22.10
C LYS A 214 -5.57 -1.90 -23.44
N LEU A 215 -5.27 -0.60 -23.40
CA LEU A 215 -4.95 0.22 -24.58
C LEU A 215 -3.46 0.20 -24.93
N GLY A 216 -2.64 -0.62 -24.27
CA GLY A 216 -1.20 -0.70 -24.53
C GLY A 216 -0.43 0.51 -23.99
N ILE A 217 -0.99 1.23 -23.03
CA ILE A 217 -0.37 2.40 -22.42
C ILE A 217 0.00 2.08 -20.98
N VAL A 218 1.28 2.30 -20.65
CA VAL A 218 1.77 2.20 -19.28
C VAL A 218 2.01 3.61 -18.76
N VAL A 219 1.51 3.88 -17.56
CA VAL A 219 1.62 5.19 -16.91
C VAL A 219 2.48 5.14 -15.67
N ARG A 220 3.24 6.21 -15.46
CA ARG A 220 4.05 6.45 -14.26
C ARG A 220 3.85 7.87 -13.78
N ASP A 221 3.73 8.04 -12.47
CA ASP A 221 3.50 9.35 -11.85
C ASP A 221 4.75 9.88 -11.17
N GLN A 222 5.09 11.13 -11.47
CA GLN A 222 6.17 11.87 -10.84
C GLN A 222 5.70 13.30 -10.56
N ASP A 223 5.81 13.76 -9.31
CA ASP A 223 5.48 15.13 -8.89
C ASP A 223 4.10 15.63 -9.38
N LYS A 224 3.06 14.81 -9.17
CA LYS A 224 1.67 15.02 -9.63
C LYS A 224 1.52 15.17 -11.15
N ARG A 225 2.54 14.79 -11.92
CA ARG A 225 2.49 14.73 -13.38
C ARG A 225 2.48 13.27 -13.81
N GLN A 226 1.68 12.97 -14.82
CA GLN A 226 1.64 11.64 -15.42
C GLN A 226 2.53 11.58 -16.65
N TYR A 227 3.30 10.51 -16.72
CA TYR A 227 4.16 10.14 -17.83
C TYR A 227 3.62 8.84 -18.40
N TRP A 228 3.79 8.66 -19.70
CA TRP A 228 3.28 7.51 -20.40
C TRP A 228 4.34 6.94 -21.33
N ARG A 229 4.23 5.64 -21.60
CA ARG A 229 4.94 4.97 -22.68
C ARG A 229 4.01 3.97 -23.35
N ARG A 230 4.32 3.62 -24.59
CA ARG A 230 3.65 2.50 -25.26
C ARG A 230 4.23 1.18 -24.77
N ALA A 231 3.37 0.19 -24.62
CA ALA A 231 3.72 -1.21 -24.51
C ALA A 231 3.09 -1.94 -25.69
N ARG A 232 3.65 -3.09 -26.05
CA ARG A 232 3.03 -3.95 -27.06
C ARG A 232 1.82 -4.60 -26.42
N ILE A 233 0.66 -4.51 -27.06
CA ILE A 233 -0.46 -5.41 -26.79
C ILE A 233 -0.13 -6.68 -27.56
N GLY A 234 -0.07 -7.83 -26.88
CA GLY A 234 0.12 -9.11 -27.55
C GLY A 234 -1.03 -9.37 -28.52
N GLY A 235 -0.69 -9.77 -29.75
CA GLY A 235 -1.62 -10.43 -30.67
C GLY A 235 -1.74 -11.91 -30.37
#